data_AF-J0U905-F1
#
_entry.id   AF-J0U905-F1
#
_cell.length_a   1.000
_cell.length_b   1.000
_cell.length_c   1.000
_cell.angle_alpha   90.00
_cell.angle_beta   90.00
_cell.angle_gamma   90.00
#
_symmetry.space_group_name_H-M   'P 1'
#
loop_
_entity.id
_entity.type
_entity.pdbx_description
1 polymer ?
#
loop_
_entity_poly.entity_id
_entity_poly.type
_entity_poly.pdbx_seq_one_letter_code
_entity_poly.pdbx_strand_id
1 'polypeptide(L)'
;MPTPAPVLHPSAAALVRGEGDMLQDRAYFRRLGVPYDAQGLLGVLRNRKPRSAMPLACHSLADLHATEALPVLKELADFSMQDVKATSVLAVARLCGAEATDWLTECLVRKGTLKSYVLWALAAVADPRAYPAVKAWSDPLIRKLERKPEKPALSNLVFAIAYLEQVAQIHPEAVGLLARFEAVARTLPPGDLSEFRSFTRMFARSAATTDPVPDWLAQVVAALPSECRLHQPSPDIGRVGPSDLGGLAPREHDAQ
;
A
#
# COMPACT_ATOMS: atom_id res chain seq x y z
N MET A 1 0.04 31.71 -3.46
CA MET A 1 -0.80 30.61 -2.97
C MET A 1 -0.05 29.31 -3.22
N PRO A 2 0.17 28.44 -2.21
CA PRO A 2 0.84 27.16 -2.43
C PRO A 2 -0.05 26.27 -3.31
N THR A 3 0.52 25.69 -4.37
CA THR A 3 -0.17 24.69 -5.19
C THR A 3 -0.49 23.47 -4.31
N PRO A 4 -1.73 22.94 -4.33
CA PRO A 4 -2.04 21.74 -3.57
C PRO A 4 -1.14 20.59 -4.01
N ALA A 5 -0.63 19.82 -3.05
CA ALA A 5 0.19 18.65 -3.34
C ALA A 5 -0.59 17.68 -4.24
N PRO A 6 0.07 17.05 -5.24
CA PRO A 6 -0.60 16.10 -6.12
C PRO A 6 -1.15 14.92 -5.32
N VAL A 7 -2.40 14.55 -5.58
CA VAL A 7 -3.04 13.38 -4.95
C VAL A 7 -2.35 12.11 -5.45
N LEU A 8 -1.63 11.44 -4.55
CA LEU A 8 -0.95 10.18 -4.86
C LEU A 8 -1.95 9.11 -5.33
N HIS A 9 -1.48 8.21 -6.19
CA HIS A 9 -2.23 7.00 -6.52
C HIS A 9 -2.34 6.10 -5.28
N PRO A 10 -3.45 5.36 -5.06
CA PRO A 10 -3.59 4.48 -3.90
C PRO A 10 -2.40 3.53 -3.67
N SER A 11 -1.84 2.96 -4.74
CA SER A 11 -0.64 2.11 -4.65
C SER A 11 0.60 2.85 -4.13
N ALA A 12 0.79 4.12 -4.53
CA ALA A 12 1.88 4.96 -4.05
C ALA A 12 1.64 5.41 -2.60
N ALA A 13 0.40 5.81 -2.29
CA ALA A 13 0.00 6.21 -0.95
C ALA A 13 0.19 5.08 0.07
N ALA A 14 -0.08 3.83 -0.32
CA ALA A 14 0.11 2.66 0.54
C ALA A 14 1.58 2.37 0.91
N LEU A 15 2.57 2.96 0.22
CA LEU A 15 3.98 2.88 0.60
C LEU A 15 4.40 3.95 1.60
N VAL A 16 3.61 5.00 1.76
CA VAL A 16 3.88 6.06 2.73
C VAL A 16 3.44 5.56 4.10
N ARG A 17 4.39 5.48 5.02
CA ARG A 17 4.15 5.06 6.39
C ARG A 17 3.74 6.26 7.25
N GLY A 18 2.90 6.00 8.25
CA GLY A 18 2.46 7.03 9.19
C GLY A 18 3.51 7.31 10.26
N GLU A 19 3.38 8.45 10.93
CA GLU A 19 4.24 8.81 12.07
C GLU A 19 4.20 7.75 13.19
N GLY A 20 3.02 7.15 13.41
CA GLY A 20 2.83 6.06 14.37
C GLY A 20 3.72 4.84 14.08
N ASP A 21 3.89 4.49 12.80
CA ASP A 21 4.75 3.38 12.39
C ASP A 21 6.22 3.69 12.70
N MET A 22 6.67 4.91 12.38
CA MET A 22 8.05 5.35 12.65
C MET A 22 8.36 5.39 14.16
N LEU A 23 7.39 5.77 15.00
CA LEU A 23 7.55 5.76 16.46
C LEU A 23 7.69 4.33 17.00
N GLN A 24 6.90 3.38 16.48
CA GLN A 24 7.01 1.97 16.83
C GLN A 24 8.37 1.40 16.44
N ASP A 25 8.86 1.70 15.25
CA ASP A 25 10.19 1.29 14.78
C ASP A 25 11.28 1.84 15.69
N ARG A 26 11.23 3.13 16.00
CA ARG A 26 12.20 3.78 16.90
C ARG A 26 12.21 3.12 18.27
N ALA A 27 11.04 2.79 18.82
CA ALA A 27 10.96 2.06 20.08
C ALA A 27 11.51 0.63 19.98
N TYR A 28 11.27 -0.04 18.85
CA TYR A 28 11.81 -1.37 18.58
C TYR A 28 13.35 -1.37 18.52
N PHE A 29 13.96 -0.51 17.70
CA PHE A 29 15.43 -0.44 17.57
C PHE A 29 16.13 0.02 18.85
N ARG A 30 15.50 0.93 19.61
CA ARG A 30 15.99 1.33 20.94
C ARG A 30 16.10 0.13 21.89
N ARG A 31 15.12 -0.77 21.91
CA ARG A 31 15.17 -2.01 22.72
C ARG A 31 16.26 -2.97 22.28
N LEU A 32 16.67 -2.91 21.01
CA LEU A 32 17.79 -3.68 20.48
C LEU A 32 19.15 -3.02 20.74
N GLY A 33 19.19 -1.84 21.34
CA GLY A 33 20.44 -1.07 21.50
C GLY A 33 20.99 -0.53 20.18
N VAL A 34 20.16 -0.43 19.14
CA VAL A 34 20.54 0.10 17.82
C VAL A 34 20.11 1.56 17.73
N PRO A 35 21.03 2.50 17.45
CA PRO A 35 20.66 3.88 17.16
C PRO A 35 19.67 3.96 15.98
N TYR A 36 18.58 4.70 16.17
CA TYR A 36 17.58 4.93 15.12
C TYR A 36 18.02 6.08 14.20
N ASP A 37 19.12 5.85 13.49
CA ASP A 37 19.70 6.71 12.47
C ASP A 37 20.17 5.86 11.28
N ALA A 38 20.57 6.52 10.19
CA ALA A 38 20.97 5.83 8.96
C ALA A 38 22.13 4.84 9.17
N GLN A 39 23.13 5.20 9.98
CA GLN A 39 24.31 4.36 10.17
C GLN A 39 24.03 3.15 11.08
N GLY A 40 23.26 3.34 12.15
CA GLY A 40 22.83 2.26 13.04
C GLY A 40 22.00 1.21 12.29
N LEU A 41 21.03 1.65 11.49
CA LEU A 41 20.19 0.77 10.68
C LEU A 41 20.96 0.08 9.55
N LEU A 42 21.91 0.78 8.91
CA LEU A 42 22.84 0.15 7.96
C LEU A 42 23.71 -0.92 8.64
N GLY A 43 24.11 -0.70 9.89
CA GLY A 43 24.80 -1.70 10.70
C GLY A 43 23.98 -2.98 10.84
N VAL A 44 22.67 -2.88 11.08
CA VAL A 44 21.76 -4.03 11.15
C VAL A 44 21.73 -4.80 9.83
N LEU A 45 21.61 -4.09 8.69
CA LEU A 45 21.55 -4.72 7.37
C LEU A 45 22.88 -5.39 6.97
N ARG A 46 24.01 -4.74 7.20
CA ARG A 46 25.35 -5.25 6.89
C ARG A 46 25.72 -6.46 7.75
N ASN A 47 25.46 -6.38 9.06
CA ASN A 47 25.71 -7.48 9.99
C ASN A 47 24.67 -8.61 9.89
N ARG A 48 23.56 -8.36 9.18
CA ARG A 48 22.44 -9.28 8.97
C ARG A 48 21.84 -9.80 10.28
N LYS A 49 21.89 -8.99 11.35
CA LYS A 49 21.46 -9.37 12.70
C LYS A 49 20.84 -8.19 13.49
N PRO A 50 19.77 -8.45 14.27
CA PRO A 50 18.95 -9.67 14.22
C PRO A 50 18.18 -9.74 12.90
N ARG A 51 18.01 -10.94 12.33
CA ARG A 51 17.34 -11.12 11.03
C ARG A 51 15.92 -10.57 10.99
N SER A 52 15.20 -10.66 12.11
CA SER A 52 13.84 -10.13 12.28
C SER A 52 13.76 -8.60 12.17
N ALA A 53 14.87 -7.88 12.41
CA ALA A 53 14.90 -6.42 12.31
C ALA A 53 15.21 -5.91 10.89
N MET A 54 15.66 -6.78 9.98
CA MET A 54 16.10 -6.35 8.64
C MET A 54 14.98 -5.75 7.78
N PRO A 55 13.76 -6.34 7.71
CA PRO A 55 12.68 -5.72 6.94
C PRO A 55 12.31 -4.34 7.46
N LEU A 56 12.28 -4.18 8.79
CA LEU A 56 12.01 -2.91 9.45
C LEU A 56 13.10 -1.88 9.14
N ALA A 57 14.38 -2.29 9.23
CA ALA A 57 15.50 -1.41 8.91
C ALA A 57 15.45 -0.92 7.45
N CYS A 58 15.02 -1.75 6.49
CA CYS A 58 14.83 -1.32 5.11
C CYS A 58 13.79 -0.19 5.00
N HIS A 59 12.63 -0.34 5.66
CA HIS A 59 11.60 0.70 5.68
C HIS A 59 12.06 1.96 6.41
N SER A 60 12.63 1.81 7.61
CA SER A 60 13.12 2.93 8.41
C SER A 60 14.20 3.73 7.66
N LEU A 61 15.08 3.09 6.88
CA LEU A 61 16.05 3.80 6.03
C LEU A 61 15.38 4.64 4.94
N ALA A 62 14.28 4.15 4.35
CA ALA A 62 13.49 4.94 3.42
C ALA A 62 12.75 6.10 4.12
N ASP A 63 12.23 5.88 5.32
CA ASP A 63 11.58 6.91 6.15
C ASP A 63 12.57 8.01 6.58
N LEU A 64 13.84 7.66 6.77
CA LEU A 64 14.93 8.59 7.08
C LEU A 64 15.57 9.22 5.83
N HIS A 65 15.08 8.91 4.63
CA HIS A 65 15.65 9.35 3.35
C HIS A 65 17.16 9.04 3.19
N ALA A 66 17.62 7.91 3.74
CA ALA A 66 19.02 7.50 3.74
C ALA A 66 19.48 6.95 2.37
N THR A 67 19.71 7.84 1.41
CA THR A 67 20.13 7.47 0.04
C THR A 67 21.46 6.71 -0.02
N GLU A 68 22.35 6.87 0.98
CA GLU A 68 23.58 6.09 1.11
C GLU A 68 23.33 4.58 1.31
N ALA A 69 22.11 4.18 1.66
CA ALA A 69 21.73 2.79 1.83
C ALA A 69 21.42 2.05 0.53
N LEU A 70 21.29 2.77 -0.60
CA LEU A 70 20.87 2.20 -1.88
C LEU A 70 21.71 1.00 -2.34
N PRO A 71 23.06 0.99 -2.25
CA PRO A 71 23.84 -0.18 -2.66
C PRO A 71 23.47 -1.44 -1.84
N VAL A 72 23.34 -1.30 -0.52
CA VAL A 72 23.00 -2.40 0.39
C VAL A 72 21.56 -2.88 0.14
N LEU A 73 20.61 -1.96 -0.03
CA LEU A 73 19.21 -2.31 -0.31
C LEU A 73 19.08 -3.05 -1.65
N LYS A 74 19.81 -2.63 -2.69
CA LYS A 74 19.80 -3.33 -3.98
C LYS A 74 20.36 -4.76 -3.89
N GLU A 75 21.41 -4.99 -3.11
CA GLU A 75 21.93 -6.34 -2.83
C GLU A 75 20.92 -7.23 -2.10
N LEU A 76 20.11 -6.65 -1.20
CA LEU A 76 19.12 -7.39 -0.43
C LEU A 76 17.93 -7.91 -1.25
N ALA A 77 17.76 -7.46 -2.50
CA ALA A 77 16.75 -8.01 -3.41
C ALA A 77 16.96 -9.51 -3.72
N ASP A 78 18.19 -10.01 -3.54
CA ASP A 78 18.54 -11.42 -3.72
C ASP A 78 18.67 -12.18 -2.38
N PHE A 79 18.34 -11.55 -1.25
CA PHE A 79 18.48 -12.14 0.09
C PHE A 79 17.56 -13.33 0.34
N SER A 80 17.96 -14.34 1.11
CA SER A 80 17.18 -15.59 1.24
C SER A 80 15.79 -15.43 1.87
N MET A 81 15.56 -14.38 2.66
CA MET A 81 14.29 -14.12 3.35
C MET A 81 13.38 -13.23 2.49
N GLN A 82 12.16 -13.69 2.19
CA GLN A 82 11.22 -13.00 1.29
C GLN A 82 10.87 -11.59 1.78
N ASP A 83 10.61 -11.41 3.07
CA ASP A 83 10.26 -10.09 3.63
C ASP A 83 11.38 -9.06 3.42
N VAL A 84 12.65 -9.49 3.56
CA VAL A 84 13.80 -8.61 3.32
C VAL A 84 13.91 -8.25 1.83
N LYS A 85 13.67 -9.20 0.92
CA LYS A 85 13.63 -8.91 -0.53
C LYS A 85 12.54 -7.88 -0.85
N ALA A 86 11.34 -8.11 -0.34
CA ALA A 86 10.18 -7.27 -0.58
C ALA A 86 10.40 -5.84 -0.08
N THR A 87 10.76 -5.71 1.19
CA THR A 87 10.95 -4.41 1.85
C THR A 87 12.13 -3.64 1.29
N SER A 88 13.22 -4.30 0.89
CA SER A 88 14.36 -3.64 0.25
C SER A 88 14.02 -3.08 -1.14
N VAL A 89 13.29 -3.84 -1.98
CA VAL A 89 12.80 -3.35 -3.28
C VAL A 89 11.91 -2.13 -3.13
N LEU A 90 10.97 -2.16 -2.18
CA LEU A 90 10.10 -1.02 -1.89
C LEU A 90 10.89 0.19 -1.35
N ALA A 91 11.87 -0.04 -0.48
CA ALA A 91 12.72 1.02 0.05
C ALA A 91 13.53 1.71 -1.06
N VAL A 92 14.11 0.96 -2.01
CA VAL A 92 14.80 1.52 -3.18
C VAL A 92 13.84 2.39 -4.00
N ALA A 93 12.62 1.92 -4.26
CA ALA A 93 11.63 2.67 -5.02
C ALA A 93 11.27 4.00 -4.33
N ARG A 94 11.12 3.99 -2.99
CA ARG A 94 10.84 5.19 -2.20
C ARG A 94 12.01 6.19 -2.17
N LEU A 95 13.26 5.70 -2.13
CA LEU A 95 14.46 6.54 -2.06
C LEU A 95 14.84 7.15 -3.41
N CYS A 96 14.69 6.39 -4.50
CA CYS A 96 15.13 6.80 -5.85
C CYS A 96 14.00 7.32 -6.74
N GLY A 97 12.73 7.01 -6.43
CA GLY A 97 11.62 7.32 -7.33
C GLY A 97 11.86 6.79 -8.74
N ALA A 98 11.69 7.66 -9.74
CA ALA A 98 11.86 7.33 -11.16
C ALA A 98 13.30 6.86 -11.52
N GLU A 99 14.32 7.23 -10.75
CA GLU A 99 15.69 6.77 -11.01
C GLU A 99 15.88 5.27 -10.73
N ALA A 100 14.95 4.64 -10.00
CA ALA A 100 14.96 3.21 -9.75
C ALA A 100 14.46 2.38 -10.94
N THR A 101 13.84 3.00 -11.95
CA THR A 101 13.04 2.30 -12.96
C THR A 101 13.81 1.20 -13.68
N ASP A 102 15.01 1.49 -14.19
CA ASP A 102 15.79 0.50 -14.94
C ASP A 102 16.10 -0.73 -14.07
N TRP A 103 16.54 -0.50 -12.83
CA TRP A 103 16.81 -1.58 -11.87
C TRP A 103 15.54 -2.37 -11.50
N LEU A 104 14.41 -1.70 -11.29
CA LEU A 104 13.13 -2.36 -11.01
C LEU A 104 12.65 -3.21 -12.20
N THR A 105 12.82 -2.73 -13.44
CA THR A 105 12.47 -3.52 -14.62
C THR A 105 13.35 -4.76 -14.77
N GLU A 106 14.63 -4.68 -14.40
CA GLU A 106 15.52 -5.83 -14.33
C GLU A 106 15.04 -6.84 -13.26
N CYS A 107 14.67 -6.38 -12.07
CA CYS A 107 14.07 -7.21 -11.03
C CYS A 107 12.77 -7.90 -11.49
N LEU A 108 11.99 -7.25 -12.35
CA LEU A 108 10.74 -7.80 -12.89
C LEU A 108 10.98 -8.99 -13.81
N VAL A 109 12.14 -9.11 -14.46
CA VAL A 109 12.49 -10.27 -15.29
C VAL A 109 13.39 -11.29 -14.58
N ARG A 110 14.07 -10.90 -13.51
CA ARG A 110 15.01 -11.77 -12.75
C ARG A 110 14.34 -12.98 -12.09
N LYS A 111 14.95 -14.17 -12.18
CA LYS A 111 14.41 -15.39 -11.53
C LYS A 111 14.51 -15.30 -10.00
N GLY A 112 13.48 -15.75 -9.29
CA GLY A 112 13.47 -15.82 -7.81
C GLY A 112 13.15 -14.51 -7.08
N THR A 113 12.93 -13.42 -7.82
CA THR A 113 12.39 -12.16 -7.29
C THR A 113 10.87 -12.25 -7.20
N LEU A 114 10.31 -11.75 -6.09
CA LEU A 114 8.87 -11.74 -5.87
C LEU A 114 8.22 -10.59 -6.66
N LYS A 115 7.55 -10.96 -7.76
CA LYS A 115 7.09 -10.01 -8.80
C LYS A 115 6.05 -9.02 -8.30
N SER A 116 5.19 -9.42 -7.36
CA SER A 116 4.17 -8.55 -6.77
C SER A 116 4.79 -7.28 -6.15
N TYR A 117 5.88 -7.41 -5.39
CA TYR A 117 6.54 -6.25 -4.77
C TYR A 117 7.29 -5.37 -5.77
N VAL A 118 7.88 -5.97 -6.82
CA VAL A 118 8.50 -5.19 -7.90
C VAL A 118 7.44 -4.38 -8.65
N LEU A 119 6.29 -4.98 -8.95
CA LEU A 119 5.18 -4.28 -9.57
C LEU A 119 4.59 -3.21 -8.65
N TRP A 120 4.53 -3.45 -7.34
CA TRP A 120 4.13 -2.43 -6.38
C TRP A 120 5.10 -1.26 -6.37
N ALA A 121 6.42 -1.52 -6.32
CA ALA A 121 7.44 -0.50 -6.45
C ALA A 121 7.30 0.30 -7.75
N LEU A 122 7.14 -0.37 -8.90
CA LEU A 122 6.92 0.29 -10.19
C LEU A 122 5.62 1.11 -10.21
N ALA A 123 4.54 0.60 -9.64
CA ALA A 123 3.28 1.32 -9.51
C ALA A 123 3.40 2.53 -8.58
N ALA A 124 4.25 2.50 -7.55
CA ALA A 124 4.46 3.65 -6.69
C ALA A 124 5.33 4.72 -7.36
N VAL A 125 6.32 4.29 -8.16
CA VAL A 125 7.19 5.17 -8.93
C VAL A 125 6.46 5.79 -10.13
N ALA A 126 5.57 5.01 -10.77
CA ALA A 126 4.74 5.41 -11.90
C ALA A 126 5.51 5.99 -13.11
N ASP A 127 6.76 5.56 -13.29
CA ASP A 127 7.58 6.02 -14.41
C ASP A 127 7.14 5.33 -15.72
N PRO A 128 6.76 6.10 -16.76
CA PRO A 128 6.35 5.57 -18.06
C PRO A 128 7.39 4.65 -18.71
N ARG A 129 8.69 4.84 -18.44
CA ARG A 129 9.76 4.02 -19.01
C ARG A 129 9.64 2.52 -18.68
N ALA A 130 8.96 2.17 -17.58
CA ALA A 130 8.72 0.77 -17.22
C ALA A 130 7.63 0.08 -18.06
N TYR A 131 6.89 0.82 -18.89
CA TYR A 131 5.71 0.31 -19.58
C TYR A 131 5.99 -0.96 -20.41
N PRO A 132 7.05 -1.03 -21.25
CA PRO A 132 7.32 -2.23 -22.03
C PRO A 132 7.50 -3.49 -21.16
N ALA A 133 8.20 -3.36 -20.03
CA ALA A 133 8.45 -4.46 -19.11
C ALA A 133 7.18 -4.91 -18.37
N VAL A 134 6.38 -3.95 -17.87
CA VAL A 134 5.12 -4.26 -17.19
C VAL A 134 4.12 -4.89 -18.17
N LYS A 135 4.02 -4.38 -19.40
CA LYS A 135 3.21 -4.97 -20.47
C LYS A 135 3.63 -6.39 -20.79
N ALA A 136 4.92 -6.62 -21.02
CA ALA A 136 5.45 -7.95 -21.34
C ALA A 136 5.15 -8.97 -20.23
N TRP A 137 5.20 -8.54 -18.97
CA TRP A 137 4.90 -9.38 -17.81
C TRP A 137 3.39 -9.65 -17.63
N SER A 138 2.55 -8.62 -17.79
CA SER A 138 1.11 -8.68 -17.48
C SER A 138 0.23 -9.24 -18.60
N ASP A 139 0.56 -8.97 -19.86
CA ASP A 139 -0.28 -9.36 -21.01
C ASP A 139 -0.53 -10.89 -21.08
N PRO A 140 0.47 -11.78 -20.87
CA PRO A 140 0.23 -13.23 -20.81
C PRO A 140 -0.74 -13.64 -19.69
N LEU A 141 -0.71 -12.94 -18.55
CA LEU A 141 -1.60 -13.22 -17.42
C LEU A 141 -3.02 -12.76 -17.71
N ILE A 142 -3.19 -11.59 -18.33
CA ILE A 142 -4.50 -11.10 -18.80
C ILE A 142 -5.08 -12.08 -19.83
N ARG A 143 -4.29 -12.50 -20.82
CA ARG A 143 -4.71 -13.52 -21.81
C ARG A 143 -5.12 -14.84 -21.17
N LYS A 144 -4.42 -15.26 -20.11
CA LYS A 144 -4.78 -16.47 -19.36
C LYS A 144 -6.12 -16.29 -18.65
N LEU A 145 -6.32 -15.14 -18.01
CA LEU A 145 -7.57 -14.80 -17.32
C LEU A 145 -8.76 -14.69 -18.29
N GLU A 146 -8.58 -14.13 -19.49
CA GLU A 146 -9.60 -14.09 -20.54
C GLU A 146 -10.10 -15.49 -20.94
N ARG A 147 -9.20 -16.48 -20.94
CA ARG A 147 -9.54 -17.87 -21.28
C ARG A 147 -10.13 -18.63 -20.10
N LYS A 148 -9.60 -18.38 -18.90
CA LYS A 148 -9.98 -19.07 -17.68
C LYS A 148 -9.86 -18.11 -16.48
N PRO A 149 -10.98 -17.55 -15.99
CA PRO A 149 -10.98 -16.65 -14.85
C PRO A 149 -10.68 -17.43 -13.56
N GLU A 150 -9.39 -17.62 -13.25
CA GLU A 150 -8.94 -18.29 -12.02
C GLU A 150 -8.33 -17.28 -11.04
N LYS A 151 -8.64 -17.47 -9.75
CA LYS A 151 -8.19 -16.61 -8.65
C LYS A 151 -6.67 -16.33 -8.54
N PRO A 152 -5.73 -17.30 -8.65
CA PRO A 152 -4.32 -17.05 -8.34
C PRO A 152 -3.59 -16.10 -9.31
N ALA A 153 -4.16 -15.84 -10.50
CA ALA A 153 -3.57 -14.86 -11.42
C ALA A 153 -3.90 -13.40 -11.03
N LEU A 154 -4.93 -13.18 -10.22
CA LEU A 154 -5.46 -11.85 -9.91
C LEU A 154 -4.61 -11.08 -8.91
N SER A 155 -4.22 -11.69 -7.79
CA SER A 155 -3.41 -11.02 -6.76
C SER A 155 -2.07 -10.53 -7.31
N ASN A 156 -1.53 -11.23 -8.31
CA ASN A 156 -0.30 -10.83 -8.98
C ASN A 156 -0.50 -9.62 -9.90
N LEU A 157 -1.70 -9.41 -10.43
CA LEU A 157 -2.00 -8.34 -11.40
C LEU A 157 -2.37 -7.01 -10.74
N VAL A 158 -2.79 -6.98 -9.47
CA VAL A 158 -3.30 -5.76 -8.84
C VAL A 158 -2.38 -4.56 -9.00
N PHE A 159 -1.07 -4.74 -8.76
CA PHE A 159 -0.09 -3.68 -8.89
C PHE A 159 0.28 -3.37 -10.35
N ALA A 160 0.21 -4.35 -11.25
CA ALA A 160 0.37 -4.08 -12.68
C ALA A 160 -0.78 -3.21 -13.21
N ILE A 161 -2.02 -3.48 -12.81
CA ILE A 161 -3.18 -2.66 -13.14
C ILE A 161 -3.04 -1.25 -12.54
N ALA A 162 -2.66 -1.13 -11.26
CA ALA A 162 -2.38 0.15 -10.62
C ALA A 162 -1.31 0.97 -11.35
N TYR A 163 -0.25 0.32 -11.86
CA TYR A 163 0.75 0.98 -12.70
C TYR A 163 0.16 1.45 -14.03
N LEU A 164 -0.54 0.56 -14.75
CA LEU A 164 -1.13 0.85 -16.06
C LEU A 164 -2.12 2.03 -15.99
N GLU A 165 -2.92 2.13 -14.93
CA GLU A 165 -3.84 3.26 -14.69
C GLU A 165 -3.12 4.61 -14.66
N GLN A 166 -1.92 4.65 -14.05
CA GLN A 166 -1.17 5.89 -13.86
C GLN A 166 -0.48 6.33 -15.15
N VAL A 167 -0.01 5.39 -15.97
CA VAL A 167 0.74 5.70 -17.20
C VAL A 167 -0.13 5.76 -18.45
N ALA A 168 -1.43 5.45 -18.35
CA ALA A 168 -2.35 5.39 -19.50
C ALA A 168 -2.48 6.71 -20.28
N GLN A 169 -2.25 7.85 -19.64
CA GLN A 169 -2.25 9.15 -20.32
C GLN A 169 -1.04 9.31 -21.25
N ILE A 170 0.06 8.64 -20.96
CA ILE A 170 1.33 8.72 -21.69
C ILE A 170 1.48 7.54 -22.67
N HIS A 171 0.95 6.37 -22.30
CA HIS A 171 0.92 5.17 -23.12
C HIS A 171 -0.52 4.76 -23.46
N PRO A 172 -1.08 5.21 -24.60
CA PRO A 172 -2.46 4.89 -24.99
C PRO A 172 -2.72 3.37 -25.09
N GLU A 173 -1.71 2.58 -25.42
CA GLU A 173 -1.82 1.11 -25.44
C GLU A 173 -2.16 0.52 -24.05
N ALA A 174 -1.82 1.20 -22.95
CA ALA A 174 -2.21 0.78 -21.60
C ALA A 174 -3.73 0.78 -21.44
N VAL A 175 -4.45 1.70 -22.10
CA VAL A 175 -5.92 1.76 -22.09
C VAL A 175 -6.53 0.46 -22.64
N GLY A 176 -5.94 -0.08 -23.71
CA GLY A 176 -6.37 -1.36 -24.29
C GLY A 176 -6.19 -2.54 -23.33
N LEU A 177 -5.07 -2.58 -22.59
CA LEU A 177 -4.85 -3.62 -21.57
C LEU A 177 -5.79 -3.48 -20.37
N LEU A 178 -6.04 -2.24 -19.91
CA LEU A 178 -6.98 -1.95 -18.84
C LEU A 178 -8.40 -2.37 -19.22
N ALA A 179 -8.86 -2.02 -20.43
CA ALA A 179 -10.19 -2.40 -20.91
C ALA A 179 -10.37 -3.93 -21.01
N ARG A 180 -9.34 -4.64 -21.47
CA ARG A 180 -9.32 -6.11 -21.50
C ARG A 180 -9.42 -6.69 -20.09
N PHE A 181 -8.61 -6.18 -19.16
CA PHE A 181 -8.67 -6.61 -17.76
C PHE A 181 -10.04 -6.32 -17.14
N GLU A 182 -10.62 -5.15 -17.38
CA GLU A 182 -11.94 -4.77 -16.88
C GLU A 182 -13.03 -5.72 -17.37
N ALA A 183 -13.00 -6.10 -18.65
CA ALA A 183 -13.94 -7.07 -19.23
C ALA A 183 -13.87 -8.41 -18.50
N VAL A 184 -12.67 -8.91 -18.20
CA VAL A 184 -12.50 -10.13 -17.41
C VAL A 184 -12.95 -9.93 -15.97
N ALA A 185 -12.62 -8.79 -15.36
CA ALA A 185 -12.93 -8.51 -13.97
C ALA A 185 -14.43 -8.56 -13.67
N ARG A 186 -15.28 -8.13 -14.62
CA ARG A 186 -16.74 -8.22 -14.51
C ARG A 186 -17.28 -9.66 -14.44
N THR A 187 -16.50 -10.65 -14.88
CA THR A 187 -16.86 -12.07 -14.82
C THR A 187 -16.43 -12.75 -13.51
N LEU A 188 -15.66 -12.06 -12.68
CA LEU A 188 -15.10 -12.63 -11.46
C LEU A 188 -16.07 -12.51 -10.28
N PRO A 189 -16.01 -13.45 -9.32
CA PRO A 189 -16.76 -13.34 -8.08
C PRO A 189 -16.41 -12.03 -7.33
N PRO A 190 -17.39 -11.35 -6.71
CA PRO A 190 -17.15 -10.08 -6.00
C PRO A 190 -16.06 -10.15 -4.92
N GLY A 191 -15.92 -11.29 -4.25
CA GLY A 191 -14.89 -11.50 -3.23
C GLY A 191 -13.47 -11.42 -3.78
N ASP A 192 -13.27 -11.77 -5.05
CA ASP A 192 -11.96 -11.75 -5.71
C ASP A 192 -11.56 -10.35 -6.19
N LEU A 193 -12.50 -9.40 -6.23
CA LEU A 193 -12.27 -8.00 -6.61
C LEU A 193 -11.99 -7.09 -5.41
N SER A 194 -12.15 -7.57 -4.19
CA SER A 194 -11.98 -6.76 -2.96
C SER A 194 -10.59 -6.13 -2.86
N GLU A 195 -9.54 -6.89 -3.18
CA GLU A 195 -8.15 -6.41 -3.17
C GLU A 195 -7.91 -5.31 -4.22
N PHE A 196 -8.53 -5.42 -5.40
CA PHE A 196 -8.42 -4.39 -6.44
C PHE A 196 -8.97 -3.04 -5.98
N ARG A 197 -10.07 -3.04 -5.21
CA ARG A 197 -10.68 -1.81 -4.70
C ARG A 197 -9.72 -1.01 -3.79
N SER A 198 -8.84 -1.69 -3.08
CA SER A 198 -7.86 -1.05 -2.18
C SER A 198 -6.70 -0.39 -2.92
N PHE A 199 -6.33 -0.90 -4.09
CA PHE A 199 -5.07 -0.51 -4.77
C PHE A 199 -5.24 0.14 -6.14
N THR A 200 -6.45 0.15 -6.71
CA THR A 200 -6.70 0.66 -8.07
C THR A 200 -7.88 1.64 -8.09
N ARG A 201 -7.77 2.69 -8.90
CA ARG A 201 -8.81 3.72 -9.02
C ARG A 201 -10.03 3.20 -9.79
N MET A 202 -9.83 2.31 -10.77
CA MET A 202 -10.90 1.73 -11.59
C MET A 202 -11.96 1.05 -10.73
N PHE A 203 -11.55 0.30 -9.70
CA PHE A 203 -12.49 -0.41 -8.82
C PHE A 203 -12.94 0.41 -7.61
N ALA A 204 -12.14 1.40 -7.16
CA ALA A 204 -12.57 2.33 -6.12
C ALA A 204 -13.77 3.19 -6.57
N ARG A 205 -13.83 3.60 -7.85
CA ARG A 205 -14.94 4.40 -8.40
C ARG A 205 -16.23 3.60 -8.56
N SER A 206 -16.14 2.35 -8.97
CA SER A 206 -17.31 1.48 -9.16
C SER A 206 -18.06 1.24 -7.84
N ALA A 207 -17.36 1.18 -6.70
CA ALA A 207 -17.98 1.05 -5.39
C ALA A 207 -18.73 2.31 -4.94
N ALA A 208 -18.36 3.48 -5.47
CA ALA A 208 -19.07 4.73 -5.19
C ALA A 208 -20.31 4.94 -6.09
N THR A 209 -20.50 4.11 -7.12
CA THR A 209 -21.60 4.24 -8.10
C THR A 209 -22.61 3.08 -8.10
N THR A 210 -22.41 2.08 -7.24
CA THR A 210 -23.44 1.11 -6.81
C THR A 210 -23.56 1.30 -5.29
N ASP A 211 -24.48 2.10 -4.75
CA ASP A 211 -25.92 2.10 -5.00
C ASP A 211 -26.51 3.52 -5.13
N PRO A 212 -27.28 3.86 -6.18
CA PRO A 212 -28.52 4.57 -5.89
C PRO A 212 -29.37 3.62 -5.04
N VAL A 213 -29.82 4.08 -3.87
CA VAL A 213 -30.87 3.39 -3.11
C VAL A 213 -31.94 2.99 -4.12
N PRO A 214 -32.27 1.69 -4.28
CA PRO A 214 -33.25 1.29 -5.29
C PRO A 214 -34.49 2.17 -5.12
N ASP A 215 -35.06 2.70 -6.21
CA ASP A 215 -36.20 3.63 -6.11
C ASP A 215 -37.34 3.07 -5.25
N TRP A 216 -37.52 1.74 -5.25
CA TRP A 216 -38.48 1.06 -4.39
C TRP A 216 -38.13 1.14 -2.90
N LEU A 217 -36.84 1.13 -2.54
CA LEU A 217 -36.33 1.25 -1.17
C LEU A 217 -36.40 2.72 -0.70
N ALA A 218 -36.19 3.68 -1.61
CA ALA A 218 -36.43 5.10 -1.36
C ALA A 218 -37.95 5.41 -1.20
N GLN A 219 -38.80 4.77 -2.00
CA GLN A 219 -40.27 4.87 -1.89
C GLN A 219 -40.79 4.19 -0.61
N VAL A 220 -40.22 3.06 -0.19
CA VAL A 220 -40.56 2.40 1.07
C VAL A 220 -40.19 3.27 2.27
N VAL A 221 -39.01 3.90 2.27
CA VAL A 221 -38.59 4.82 3.35
C VAL A 221 -39.43 6.11 3.37
N ALA A 222 -39.88 6.60 2.21
CA ALA A 222 -40.76 7.76 2.09
C ALA A 222 -42.23 7.47 2.46
N ALA A 223 -42.68 6.22 2.31
CA ALA A 223 -44.04 5.78 2.62
C ALA A 223 -44.24 5.30 4.07
N LEU A 224 -43.16 5.21 4.87
CA LEU A 224 -43.28 4.89 6.29
C LEU A 224 -43.95 6.04 7.06
N PRO A 225 -44.93 5.76 7.94
CA PRO A 225 -45.50 6.75 8.85
C PRO A 225 -44.40 7.42 9.67
N SER A 226 -44.55 8.72 9.95
CA SER A 226 -43.56 9.55 10.66
C SER A 226 -43.13 8.98 12.02
N GLU A 227 -43.92 8.09 12.60
CA GLU A 227 -43.69 7.45 13.91
C GLU A 227 -42.67 6.29 13.86
N CYS A 228 -42.27 5.79 12.68
CA CYS A 228 -41.27 4.73 12.53
C CYS A 228 -39.86 5.22 12.15
N ARG A 229 -39.62 6.53 12.08
CA ARG A 229 -38.26 7.08 11.89
C ARG A 229 -37.51 7.03 13.23
N LEU A 230 -36.82 5.91 13.48
CA LEU A 230 -35.95 5.75 14.65
C LEU A 230 -34.96 6.93 14.76
N HIS A 231 -34.89 7.47 15.98
CA HIS A 231 -34.03 8.55 16.45
C HIS A 231 -32.65 8.60 15.76
N GLN A 232 -32.40 9.68 15.01
CA GLN A 232 -31.02 10.16 14.86
C GLN A 232 -30.58 10.78 16.21
N PRO A 233 -29.37 10.50 16.70
CA PRO A 233 -28.84 11.19 17.87
C PRO A 233 -28.57 12.66 17.50
N SER A 234 -29.22 13.58 18.21
CA SER A 234 -28.91 15.02 18.14
C SER A 234 -27.47 15.25 18.63
N PRO A 235 -26.67 16.04 17.92
CA PRO A 235 -25.48 16.65 18.50
C PRO A 235 -25.96 17.92 19.19
N ASP A 236 -26.14 17.90 20.51
CA ASP A 236 -26.16 19.16 21.23
C ASP A 236 -25.29 19.17 22.48
N ILE A 237 -24.60 20.30 22.55
CA ILE A 237 -23.52 20.70 23.41
C ILE A 237 -24.09 21.01 24.79
N GLY A 238 -23.56 20.36 25.83
CA GLY A 238 -23.90 20.67 27.22
C GLY A 238 -22.66 20.70 28.10
N ARG A 239 -22.14 21.91 28.34
CA ARG A 239 -21.17 22.25 29.40
C ARG A 239 -21.53 21.57 30.72
N VAL A 240 -20.57 20.87 31.34
CA VAL A 240 -20.52 20.70 32.79
C VAL A 240 -19.10 21.03 33.26
N GLY A 241 -19.02 21.96 34.21
CA GLY A 241 -17.79 22.48 34.79
C GLY A 241 -17.12 21.53 35.79
N PRO A 242 -15.99 21.96 36.37
CA PRO A 242 -15.08 21.11 37.12
C PRO A 242 -15.35 21.16 38.62
N SER A 243 -15.51 20.01 39.26
CA SER A 243 -15.36 19.85 40.71
C SER A 243 -14.99 18.41 41.09
N ASP A 244 -13.96 18.35 41.93
CA ASP A 244 -13.75 17.40 43.03
C ASP A 244 -13.04 16.06 42.79
N LEU A 245 -11.72 16.13 42.97
CA LEU A 245 -10.97 15.57 44.11
C LEU A 245 -11.42 14.21 44.69
N GLY A 246 -10.58 13.21 44.43
CA GLY A 246 -10.40 11.97 45.20
C GLY A 246 -9.42 11.09 44.44
N GLY A 247 -8.14 10.96 44.79
CA GLY A 247 -7.64 10.53 46.09
C GLY A 247 -7.44 9.02 46.06
N LEU A 248 -6.32 8.53 45.51
CA LEU A 248 -5.85 7.16 45.68
C LEU A 248 -4.32 7.08 45.50
N ALA A 249 -3.68 6.56 46.54
CA ALA A 249 -2.24 6.49 46.80
C ALA A 249 -1.50 5.44 45.93
N PRO A 250 -0.16 5.52 45.83
CA PRO A 250 0.66 4.51 45.16
C PRO A 250 0.85 3.27 46.04
N ARG A 251 0.74 2.08 45.43
CA ARG A 251 1.22 0.82 46.00
C ARG A 251 2.70 0.66 45.69
N GLU A 252 3.52 0.75 46.74
CA GLU A 252 4.87 0.21 46.77
C GLU A 252 4.81 -1.32 46.63
N HIS A 253 5.58 -1.87 45.70
CA HIS A 253 5.91 -3.29 45.68
C HIS A 253 7.41 -3.40 45.90
N ASP A 254 7.77 -3.76 47.14
CA ASP A 254 9.06 -4.33 47.48
C ASP A 254 9.25 -5.65 46.72
N ALA A 255 10.43 -5.82 46.12
CA ALA A 255 10.95 -7.11 45.69
C ALA A 255 12.27 -7.36 46.43
N GLN A 256 12.28 -8.47 47.14
CA GLN A 256 13.43 -9.11 47.79
C GLN A 256 14.40 -9.69 46.76
#